data_AF-A0A484QYG7-F1
#
_entry.id   AF-A0A484QYG7-F1
#
_cell.length_a   1.000
_cell.length_b   1.000
_cell.length_c   1.000
_cell.angle_alpha   90.00
_cell.angle_beta   90.00
_cell.angle_gamma   90.00
#
_symmetry.space_group_name_H-M   'P 1'
#
loop_
_entity.id
_entity.type
_entity.pdbx_description
1 polymer ?
#
loop_
_entity_poly.entity_id
_entity_poly.type
_entity_poly.pdbx_seq_one_letter_code
_entity_poly.pdbx_strand_id
1 'polypeptide(L)'
;MNLATLIGTGNQRECWQHPLDPSLCIKVSRAERSADLLENALELHYLQHLNTRKLTSQHLPKIHQAVATSKGHGIVVELIRGRDGQAAQTLERMLHAGAISQLEALGLITEMLHWLHKNGVIWNDVNLCNVVVAHTCAGRPYLVIVDGLGGRRYDLRYRLRCKFKFLERWTARRKINQHFPKILAYLGLSDAPPAGSKAASAALPRRATVHH
;
A
#
# COMPACT_ATOMS: atom_id res chain seq x y z
N MET A 1 -11.48 -8.80 19.97
CA MET A 1 -11.03 -7.41 20.25
C MET A 1 -12.06 -6.41 19.73
N ASN A 2 -12.43 -5.37 20.50
CA ASN A 2 -13.41 -4.37 20.05
C ASN A 2 -12.72 -3.21 19.30
N LEU A 3 -13.29 -2.75 18.19
CA LEU A 3 -12.73 -1.72 17.31
C LEU A 3 -13.67 -0.50 17.23
N ALA A 4 -13.14 0.66 17.62
CA ALA A 4 -13.92 1.89 17.72
C ALA A 4 -13.53 2.94 16.66
N THR A 5 -12.25 3.15 16.41
CA THR A 5 -11.77 4.25 15.55
C THR A 5 -11.36 3.75 14.16
N LEU A 6 -12.14 4.14 13.15
CA LEU A 6 -11.81 3.87 11.74
C LEU A 6 -10.75 4.87 11.26
N ILE A 7 -9.64 4.37 10.71
CA ILE A 7 -8.57 5.18 10.13
C ILE A 7 -8.84 5.41 8.65
N GLY A 8 -9.30 4.38 7.94
CA GLY A 8 -9.58 4.49 6.52
C GLY A 8 -10.25 3.24 5.94
N THR A 9 -10.88 3.43 4.79
CA THR A 9 -11.61 2.37 4.08
C THR A 9 -10.97 2.16 2.72
N GLY A 10 -10.45 0.97 2.49
CA GLY A 10 -10.06 0.49 1.17
C GLY A 10 -11.22 -0.26 0.48
N ASN A 11 -10.94 -0.79 -0.71
CA ASN A 11 -11.95 -1.51 -1.49
C ASN A 11 -12.46 -2.77 -0.78
N GLN A 12 -11.55 -3.56 -0.21
CA GLN A 12 -11.86 -4.85 0.41
C GLN A 12 -11.72 -4.85 1.93
N ARG A 13 -11.01 -3.86 2.48
CA ARG A 13 -10.61 -3.85 3.89
C ARG A 13 -10.78 -2.48 4.52
N GLU A 14 -11.13 -2.50 5.80
CA GLU A 14 -11.14 -1.33 6.65
C GLU A 14 -9.91 -1.38 7.57
N CYS A 15 -9.29 -0.23 7.77
CA CYS A 15 -8.16 -0.06 8.67
C CYS A 15 -8.66 0.62 9.94
N TRP A 16 -8.51 -0.05 11.08
CA TRP A 16 -8.96 0.40 12.39
C TRP A 16 -7.77 0.66 13.30
N GLN A 17 -7.84 1.68 14.16
CA GLN A 17 -6.84 1.90 15.19
C GLN A 17 -6.85 0.74 16.19
N HIS A 18 -5.66 0.23 16.55
CA HIS A 18 -5.56 -0.77 17.60
C HIS A 18 -5.95 -0.16 18.96
N PRO A 19 -6.84 -0.80 19.75
CA PRO A 19 -7.45 -0.17 20.92
C PRO A 19 -6.50 0.02 22.11
N LEU A 20 -5.41 -0.75 22.17
CA LEU A 20 -4.45 -0.73 23.28
C LEU A 20 -3.10 -0.13 22.91
N ASP A 21 -2.82 0.03 21.61
CA ASP A 21 -1.52 0.49 21.14
C ASP A 21 -1.72 1.48 19.99
N PRO A 22 -1.52 2.79 20.22
CA PRO A 22 -1.72 3.78 19.18
C PRO A 22 -0.73 3.63 18.02
N SER A 23 0.40 2.94 18.18
CA SER A 23 1.37 2.72 17.10
C SER A 23 0.94 1.64 16.09
N LEU A 24 -0.15 0.92 16.36
CA LEU A 24 -0.63 -0.20 15.55
C LEU A 24 -2.02 0.05 14.97
N CYS A 25 -2.30 -0.57 13.83
CA CYS A 25 -3.62 -0.65 13.26
C CYS A 25 -3.99 -2.09 12.90
N ILE A 26 -5.28 -2.32 12.71
CA ILE A 26 -5.86 -3.61 12.39
C ILE A 26 -6.59 -3.49 11.08
N LYS A 27 -6.12 -4.23 10.07
CA LYS A 27 -6.81 -4.34 8.79
C LYS A 27 -7.80 -5.47 8.84
N VAL A 28 -9.07 -5.16 8.66
CA VAL A 28 -10.19 -6.12 8.74
C VAL A 28 -10.87 -6.20 7.38
N SER A 29 -11.16 -7.42 6.93
CA SER A 29 -11.90 -7.62 5.68
C SER A 29 -13.35 -7.20 5.83
N ARG A 30 -13.87 -6.43 4.85
CA ARG A 30 -15.26 -5.93 4.87
C ARG A 30 -16.29 -7.03 4.67
N ALA A 31 -15.88 -8.12 4.02
CA ALA A 31 -16.68 -9.33 3.88
C ALA A 31 -15.87 -10.53 4.36
N GLU A 32 -16.53 -11.46 5.03
CA GLU A 32 -15.94 -12.75 5.42
C GLU A 32 -16.02 -13.77 4.27
N ARG A 33 -15.71 -13.32 3.05
CA ARG A 33 -15.58 -14.23 1.91
C ARG A 33 -14.21 -14.89 1.97
N SER A 34 -14.12 -16.15 1.55
CA SER A 34 -12.87 -16.90 1.59
C SER A 34 -11.72 -16.20 0.84
N ALA A 35 -12.01 -15.47 -0.23
CA ALA A 35 -11.02 -14.70 -0.98
C ALA A 35 -10.41 -13.55 -0.15
N ASP A 36 -11.22 -12.81 0.61
CA ASP A 36 -10.77 -11.65 1.39
C ASP A 36 -9.98 -12.10 2.64
N LEU A 37 -10.30 -13.27 3.19
CA LEU A 37 -9.51 -13.88 4.28
C LEU A 37 -8.13 -14.34 3.78
N LEU A 38 -8.06 -14.84 2.55
CA LEU A 38 -6.81 -15.26 1.93
C LEU A 38 -5.87 -14.08 1.65
N GLU A 39 -6.39 -12.88 1.39
CA GLU A 39 -5.57 -11.67 1.22
C GLU A 39 -4.83 -11.29 2.50
N ASN A 40 -5.54 -11.25 3.63
CA ASN A 40 -4.93 -11.01 4.95
C ASN A 40 -3.87 -12.07 5.28
N ALA A 41 -4.17 -13.35 5.03
CA ALA A 41 -3.21 -14.43 5.25
C ALA A 41 -1.98 -14.31 4.33
N LEU A 42 -2.17 -13.90 3.08
CA LEU A 42 -1.09 -13.71 2.11
C LEU A 42 -0.17 -12.55 2.51
N GLU A 43 -0.74 -11.41 2.90
CA GLU A 43 0.00 -10.24 3.36
C GLU A 43 0.79 -10.55 4.63
N LEU A 44 0.11 -11.15 5.62
CA LEU A 44 0.75 -11.60 6.87
C LEU A 44 1.92 -12.54 6.58
N HIS A 45 1.71 -13.59 5.79
CA HIS A 45 2.77 -14.52 5.42
C HIS A 45 3.91 -13.80 4.70
N TYR A 46 3.63 -12.92 3.74
CA TYR A 46 4.68 -12.30 2.94
C TYR A 46 5.55 -11.36 3.77
N LEU A 47 4.95 -10.53 4.63
CA LEU A 47 5.71 -9.67 5.54
C LEU A 47 6.51 -10.49 6.56
N GLN A 48 5.95 -11.58 7.09
CA GLN A 48 6.69 -12.52 7.94
C GLN A 48 7.86 -13.19 7.22
N HIS A 49 7.69 -13.56 5.95
CA HIS A 49 8.75 -14.09 5.09
C HIS A 49 9.88 -13.08 4.85
N LEU A 50 9.55 -11.79 4.67
CA LEU A 50 10.57 -10.74 4.57
C LEU A 50 11.32 -10.57 5.90
N ASN A 51 10.63 -10.66 7.04
CA ASN A 51 11.24 -10.62 8.37
C ASN A 51 12.17 -11.81 8.62
N THR A 52 11.78 -13.04 8.25
CA THR A 52 12.65 -14.22 8.40
C THR A 52 13.90 -14.13 7.51
N ARG A 53 13.80 -13.42 6.39
CA ARG A 53 14.93 -13.04 5.52
C ARG A 53 15.77 -11.87 6.06
N LYS A 54 15.45 -11.33 7.24
CA LYS A 54 16.08 -10.14 7.84
C LYS A 54 16.03 -8.90 6.95
N LEU A 55 14.98 -8.78 6.12
CA LEU A 55 14.76 -7.61 5.28
C LEU A 55 13.83 -6.64 5.99
N THR A 56 14.43 -5.66 6.65
CA THR A 56 13.73 -4.52 7.27
C THR A 56 14.05 -3.24 6.51
N SER A 57 13.08 -2.36 6.35
CA SER A 57 13.26 -1.06 5.71
C SER A 57 12.13 -0.11 6.06
N GLN A 58 12.41 1.18 6.01
CA GLN A 58 11.41 2.24 6.12
C GLN A 58 10.28 2.09 5.07
N HIS A 59 10.53 1.40 3.95
CA HIS A 59 9.54 1.19 2.89
C HIS A 59 8.52 0.09 3.20
N LEU A 60 8.68 -0.66 4.30
CA LEU A 60 7.80 -1.75 4.70
C LEU A 60 7.21 -1.49 6.09
N PRO A 61 5.91 -1.74 6.29
CA PRO A 61 5.33 -1.71 7.63
C PRO A 61 5.82 -2.93 8.42
N LYS A 62 5.95 -2.77 9.74
CA LYS A 62 6.13 -3.92 10.62
C LYS A 62 4.83 -4.72 10.72
N ILE A 63 4.97 -6.04 10.64
CA ILE A 63 3.87 -7.00 10.81
C ILE A 63 3.92 -7.62 12.20
N HIS A 64 2.76 -7.86 12.81
CA HIS A 64 2.64 -8.51 14.10
C HIS A 64 1.98 -9.89 13.97
N GLN A 65 0.65 -9.96 13.97
CA GLN A 65 -0.09 -11.22 14.01
C GLN A 65 -1.50 -11.09 13.44
N ALA A 66 -2.14 -12.23 13.16
CA ALA A 66 -3.58 -12.28 12.93
C ALA A 66 -4.36 -12.12 14.25
N VAL A 67 -5.55 -11.55 14.18
CA VAL A 67 -6.40 -11.31 15.36
C VAL A 67 -7.90 -11.45 15.00
N ALA A 68 -8.67 -12.00 15.93
CA ALA A 68 -10.13 -12.00 15.87
C ALA A 68 -10.69 -10.71 16.49
N THR A 69 -11.57 -10.02 15.76
CA THR A 69 -12.15 -8.74 16.16
C THR A 69 -13.67 -8.80 16.17
N SER A 70 -14.32 -7.81 16.80
CA SER A 70 -15.78 -7.66 16.73
C SER A 70 -16.30 -7.34 15.31
N LYS A 71 -15.40 -7.10 14.35
CA LYS A 71 -15.71 -6.79 12.95
C LYS A 71 -15.22 -7.88 11.98
N GLY A 72 -14.83 -9.04 12.51
CA GLY A 72 -14.29 -10.17 11.74
C GLY A 72 -12.78 -10.36 11.91
N HIS A 73 -12.19 -11.16 11.03
CA HIS A 73 -10.77 -11.49 11.08
C HIS A 73 -9.91 -10.38 10.50
N GLY A 74 -8.83 -10.02 11.20
CA GLY A 74 -7.89 -9.00 10.76
C GLY A 74 -6.43 -9.33 11.02
N ILE A 75 -5.56 -8.47 10.52
CA ILE A 75 -4.12 -8.51 10.77
C ILE A 75 -3.66 -7.22 11.45
N VAL A 76 -2.80 -7.38 12.46
CA VAL A 76 -2.19 -6.27 13.19
C VAL A 76 -0.88 -5.88 12.49
N VAL A 77 -0.79 -4.61 12.09
CA VAL A 77 0.36 -4.01 11.42
C VAL A 77 0.70 -2.66 12.04
N GLU A 78 1.90 -2.17 11.77
CA GLU A 78 2.32 -0.82 12.13
C GLU A 78 1.42 0.24 11.48
N LEU A 79 0.97 1.20 12.29
CA LEU A 79 0.30 2.39 11.79
C LEU A 79 1.34 3.42 11.39
N ILE A 80 1.48 3.63 10.08
CA ILE A 80 2.37 4.64 9.54
C ILE A 80 1.80 6.03 9.78
N ARG A 81 2.60 6.91 10.37
CA ARG A 81 2.21 8.27 10.74
C ARG A 81 2.86 9.32 9.83
N GLY A 82 2.11 10.39 9.58
CA GLY A 82 2.56 11.59 8.90
C GLY A 82 3.38 12.51 9.83
N ARG A 83 3.78 13.68 9.31
CA ARG A 83 4.54 14.68 10.06
C ARG A 83 3.76 15.26 11.25
N ASP A 84 2.44 15.32 11.14
CA ASP A 84 1.51 15.81 12.16
C ASP A 84 1.20 14.78 13.25
N GLY A 85 1.83 13.60 13.19
CA GLY A 85 1.54 12.49 14.08
C GLY A 85 0.19 11.82 13.80
N GLN A 86 -0.58 12.24 12.79
CA GLN A 86 -1.80 11.54 12.36
C GLN A 86 -1.44 10.38 11.42
N ALA A 87 -2.44 9.60 11.00
CA ALA A 87 -2.22 8.55 10.00
C ALA A 87 -1.66 9.17 8.69
N ALA A 88 -0.63 8.54 8.12
CA ALA A 88 0.02 9.05 6.93
C ALA A 88 -0.93 9.13 5.73
N GLN A 89 -0.82 10.21 4.96
CA GLN A 89 -1.60 10.40 3.74
C GLN A 89 -0.98 9.61 2.58
N THR A 90 -1.82 9.19 1.63
CA THR A 90 -1.37 8.52 0.41
C THR A 90 -0.58 9.48 -0.47
N LEU A 91 0.41 8.96 -1.19
CA LEU A 91 1.18 9.76 -2.15
C LEU A 91 0.25 10.36 -3.22
N GLU A 92 -0.73 9.59 -3.66
CA GLU A 92 -1.78 10.03 -4.59
C GLU A 92 -2.54 11.26 -4.07
N ARG A 93 -3.01 11.23 -2.82
CA ARG A 93 -3.73 12.36 -2.21
C ARG A 93 -2.82 13.59 -2.07
N MET A 94 -1.56 13.39 -1.69
CA MET A 94 -0.60 14.50 -1.55
C MET A 94 -0.24 15.14 -2.90
N LEU A 95 -0.10 14.34 -3.96
CA LEU A 95 0.06 14.83 -5.34
C LEU A 95 -1.17 15.63 -5.77
N HIS A 96 -2.37 15.09 -5.55
CA HIS A 96 -3.62 15.76 -5.94
C HIS A 96 -3.84 17.08 -5.19
N ALA A 97 -3.40 17.16 -3.93
CA ALA A 97 -3.47 18.37 -3.12
C ALA A 97 -2.35 19.37 -3.42
N GLY A 98 -1.38 19.03 -4.28
CA GLY A 98 -0.20 19.85 -4.55
C GLY A 98 0.78 19.95 -3.37
N ALA A 99 0.64 19.07 -2.37
CA ALA A 99 1.52 19.05 -1.19
C ALA A 99 2.90 18.45 -1.48
N ILE A 100 3.02 17.66 -2.56
CA ILE A 100 4.26 17.11 -3.09
C ILE A 100 4.28 17.36 -4.60
N SER A 101 5.42 17.81 -5.13
CA SER A 101 5.57 18.02 -6.57
C SER A 101 5.75 16.69 -7.33
N GLN A 102 5.45 16.66 -8.63
CA GLN A 102 5.69 15.48 -9.48
C GLN A 102 7.16 15.04 -9.46
N LEU A 103 8.10 16.00 -9.47
CA LEU A 103 9.54 15.73 -9.45
C LEU A 103 9.98 15.11 -8.11
N GLU A 104 9.46 15.64 -7.00
CA GLU A 104 9.72 15.09 -5.67
C GLU A 104 9.15 13.67 -5.53
N ALA A 105 7.90 13.47 -5.97
CA ALA A 105 7.28 12.14 -5.99
C ALA A 105 8.10 11.15 -6.85
N LEU A 106 8.59 11.57 -8.01
CA LEU A 106 9.45 10.74 -8.85
C LEU A 106 10.73 10.32 -8.10
N GLY A 107 11.39 11.25 -7.40
CA GLY A 107 12.58 10.95 -6.59
C GLY A 107 12.29 9.92 -5.49
N LEU A 108 11.22 10.14 -4.73
CA LEU A 108 10.77 9.25 -3.66
C LEU A 108 10.41 7.84 -4.17
N ILE A 109 9.69 7.76 -5.28
CA ILE A 109 9.33 6.49 -5.91
C ILE A 109 10.57 5.78 -6.44
N THR A 110 11.51 6.52 -7.05
CA THR A 110 12.75 5.94 -7.58
C THR A 110 13.60 5.34 -6.46
N GLU A 111 13.74 6.02 -5.32
CA GLU A 111 14.42 5.49 -4.13
C GLU A 111 13.77 4.19 -3.63
N MET A 112 12.45 4.20 -3.48
CA MET A 112 11.69 3.03 -3.04
C MET A 112 11.83 1.85 -4.03
N LEU A 113 11.66 2.09 -5.33
CA LEU A 113 11.80 1.07 -6.37
C LEU A 113 13.21 0.50 -6.43
N HIS A 114 14.23 1.34 -6.27
CA HIS A 114 15.62 0.89 -6.19
C HIS A 114 15.81 -0.09 -5.02
N TRP A 115 15.26 0.24 -3.85
CA TRP A 115 15.32 -0.63 -2.68
C TRP A 115 14.60 -1.97 -2.91
N LEU A 116 13.39 -1.95 -3.48
CA LEU A 116 12.64 -3.17 -3.81
C LEU A 116 13.40 -4.05 -4.82
N HIS A 117 13.97 -3.42 -5.86
CA HIS A 117 14.72 -4.11 -6.93
C HIS A 117 15.99 -4.77 -6.39
N LYS A 118 16.73 -4.05 -5.55
CA LYS A 118 17.96 -4.53 -4.91
C LYS A 118 17.70 -5.73 -3.99
N ASN A 119 16.64 -5.66 -3.19
CA ASN A 119 16.34 -6.67 -2.17
C ASN A 119 15.47 -7.83 -2.67
N GLY A 120 14.85 -7.68 -3.86
CA GLY A 120 13.96 -8.67 -4.43
C GLY A 120 12.66 -8.77 -3.66
N VAL A 121 12.05 -7.62 -3.37
CA VAL A 121 10.73 -7.53 -2.73
C VAL A 121 9.67 -7.39 -3.80
N ILE A 122 8.69 -8.29 -3.79
CA ILE A 122 7.64 -8.31 -4.79
C ILE A 122 6.58 -7.27 -4.40
N TRP A 123 6.44 -6.26 -5.24
CA TRP A 123 5.32 -5.32 -5.21
C TRP A 123 4.38 -5.67 -6.37
N ASN A 124 3.17 -6.12 -6.04
CA ASN A 124 2.25 -6.72 -7.00
C ASN A 124 1.08 -5.80 -7.39
N ASP A 125 0.63 -4.95 -6.47
CA ASP A 125 -0.39 -3.93 -6.74
C ASP A 125 0.24 -2.52 -6.70
N VAL A 126 0.52 -1.98 -7.88
CA VAL A 126 1.16 -0.66 -8.06
C VAL A 126 0.11 0.42 -8.12
N ASN A 127 -0.67 0.48 -7.05
CA ASN A 127 -1.60 1.56 -6.81
C ASN A 127 -0.95 2.55 -5.84
N LEU A 128 -0.81 3.82 -6.25
CA LEU A 128 -0.25 4.85 -5.37
C LEU A 128 -1.17 5.16 -4.17
N CYS A 129 -2.44 4.74 -4.21
CA CYS A 129 -3.31 4.75 -3.03
C CYS A 129 -2.84 3.77 -1.93
N ASN A 130 -2.00 2.78 -2.26
CA ASN A 130 -1.40 1.84 -1.30
C ASN A 130 0.01 2.26 -0.84
N VAL A 131 0.43 3.47 -1.22
CA VAL A 131 1.73 4.03 -0.85
C VAL A 131 1.47 5.31 -0.07
N VAL A 132 1.97 5.37 1.16
CA VAL A 132 1.81 6.53 2.05
C VAL A 132 3.13 7.26 2.24
N VAL A 133 3.04 8.54 2.60
CA VAL A 133 4.20 9.40 2.84
C VAL A 133 4.40 9.57 4.35
N ALA A 134 5.54 9.08 4.83
CA ALA A 134 6.02 9.27 6.20
C ALA A 134 7.23 10.20 6.20
N HIS A 135 7.69 10.58 7.40
CA HIS A 135 8.81 11.49 7.57
C HIS A 135 9.81 10.94 8.58
N THR A 136 11.10 11.10 8.29
CA THR A 136 12.15 10.81 9.28
C THR A 136 12.12 11.82 10.41
N CYS A 137 12.84 11.57 11.51
CA CYS A 137 12.99 12.54 12.60
C CYS A 137 13.59 13.87 12.12
N ALA A 138 14.41 13.84 11.07
CA ALA A 138 14.97 15.05 10.43
C ALA A 138 14.00 15.74 9.45
N GLY A 139 12.76 15.22 9.32
CA GLY A 139 11.73 15.80 8.46
C GLY A 139 11.82 15.40 6.99
N ARG A 140 12.73 14.50 6.60
CA ARG A 140 12.86 14.02 5.21
C ARG A 140 11.70 13.07 4.87
N PRO A 141 10.93 13.30 3.78
CA PRO A 141 9.86 12.40 3.40
C PRO A 141 10.42 11.07 2.86
N TYR A 142 9.66 9.99 3.09
CA TYR A 142 9.90 8.68 2.49
C TYR A 142 8.57 7.94 2.27
N LEU A 143 8.59 6.96 1.36
CA LEU A 143 7.40 6.18 1.03
C LEU A 143 7.33 4.89 1.81
N VAL A 144 6.13 4.49 2.22
CA VAL A 144 5.86 3.17 2.82
C VAL A 144 4.77 2.48 2.03
N ILE A 145 5.01 1.23 1.64
CA ILE A 145 4.02 0.41 0.95
C ILE A 145 3.15 -0.26 2.01
N VAL A 146 1.95 0.28 2.20
CA VAL A 146 1.03 -0.26 3.20
C VAL A 146 0.23 -1.42 2.66
N ASP A 147 0.15 -1.64 1.35
CA ASP A 147 -0.59 -2.78 0.78
C ASP A 147 -0.03 -3.20 -0.60
N GLY A 148 -0.37 -4.40 -1.06
CA GLY A 148 -0.03 -4.89 -2.39
C GLY A 148 1.31 -5.61 -2.49
N LEU A 149 1.90 -6.01 -1.36
CA LEU A 149 3.15 -6.77 -1.31
C LEU A 149 2.92 -8.28 -1.50
N GLY A 150 3.88 -8.95 -2.14
CA GLY A 150 3.89 -10.41 -2.28
C GLY A 150 3.12 -10.93 -3.50
N GLY A 151 2.20 -11.86 -3.27
CA GLY A 151 1.44 -12.53 -4.33
C GLY A 151 0.10 -11.88 -4.64
N ARG A 152 -0.64 -12.46 -5.59
CA ARG A 152 -2.10 -12.25 -5.74
C ARG A 152 -2.92 -13.33 -5.07
N ARG A 153 -2.33 -14.51 -4.92
CA ARG A 153 -2.98 -15.74 -4.45
C ARG A 153 -1.97 -16.54 -3.66
N TYR A 154 -2.43 -17.23 -2.63
CA TYR A 154 -1.64 -18.17 -1.86
C TYR A 154 -1.56 -19.54 -2.57
N ASP A 155 -1.02 -19.55 -3.79
CA ASP A 155 -0.92 -20.75 -4.62
C ASP A 155 0.48 -21.40 -4.58
N LEU A 156 0.62 -22.56 -5.22
CA LEU A 156 1.91 -23.26 -5.33
C LEU A 156 2.97 -22.39 -6.00
N ARG A 157 2.60 -21.53 -6.96
CA ARG A 157 3.54 -20.63 -7.65
C ARG A 157 4.11 -19.59 -6.69
N TYR A 158 3.26 -19.00 -5.84
CA TYR A 158 3.69 -18.09 -4.79
C TYR A 158 4.64 -18.77 -3.80
N ARG A 159 4.29 -19.98 -3.33
CA ARG A 159 5.13 -20.76 -2.41
C ARG A 159 6.49 -21.09 -3.02
N LEU A 160 6.53 -21.47 -4.30
CA LEU A 160 7.78 -21.73 -5.03
C LEU A 160 8.64 -20.46 -5.15
N ARG A 161 8.04 -19.29 -5.42
CA ARG A 161 8.79 -18.03 -5.44
C ARG A 161 9.42 -17.73 -4.08
N CYS A 162 8.66 -17.84 -2.98
CA CYS A 162 9.19 -17.58 -1.65
C CYS A 162 10.28 -18.60 -1.25
N LYS A 163 10.14 -19.87 -1.67
CA LYS A 163 11.14 -20.91 -1.41
C LYS A 163 12.45 -20.67 -2.16
N PHE A 164 12.37 -20.25 -3.42
CA PHE A 164 13.54 -20.07 -4.28
C PHE A 164 13.87 -18.59 -4.45
N LYS A 165 14.85 -18.10 -3.68
CA LYS A 165 15.28 -16.69 -3.65
C LYS A 165 15.56 -16.09 -5.03
N PHE A 166 16.08 -16.87 -5.98
CA PHE A 166 16.33 -16.41 -7.33
C PHE A 166 15.02 -16.12 -8.09
N LEU A 167 13.98 -16.95 -7.93
CA LEU A 167 12.65 -16.74 -8.51
C LEU A 167 11.96 -15.53 -7.90
N GLU A 168 12.08 -15.36 -6.57
CA GLU A 168 11.53 -14.20 -5.88
C GLU A 168 12.14 -12.90 -6.42
N ARG A 169 13.48 -12.84 -6.46
CA ARG A 169 14.23 -11.69 -7.00
C ARG A 169 13.90 -11.43 -8.45
N TRP A 170 13.89 -12.46 -9.30
CA TRP A 170 13.54 -12.30 -10.70
C TRP A 170 12.11 -11.76 -10.87
N THR A 171 11.16 -12.30 -10.10
CA THR A 171 9.75 -11.84 -10.13
C THR A 171 9.65 -10.38 -9.70
N ALA A 172 10.30 -10.01 -8.59
CA ALA A 172 10.32 -8.63 -8.09
C ALA A 172 10.87 -7.65 -9.13
N ARG A 173 12.03 -7.97 -9.74
CA ARG A 173 12.66 -7.13 -10.76
C ARG A 173 11.79 -7.01 -12.01
N ARG A 174 11.24 -8.13 -12.50
CA ARG A 174 10.32 -8.14 -13.63
C ARG A 174 9.10 -7.26 -13.37
N LYS A 175 8.50 -7.35 -12.18
CA LYS A 175 7.36 -6.53 -11.77
C LYS A 175 7.74 -5.05 -11.76
N ILE A 176 8.82 -4.68 -11.11
CA ILE A 176 9.30 -3.28 -11.06
C ILE A 176 9.48 -2.71 -12.47
N ASN A 177 10.12 -3.45 -13.39
CA ASN A 177 10.31 -3.01 -14.77
C ASN A 177 8.97 -2.86 -15.53
N GLN A 178 7.97 -3.68 -15.23
CA GLN A 178 6.61 -3.54 -15.80
C GLN A 178 5.83 -2.37 -15.20
N HIS A 179 6.16 -1.96 -13.98
CA HIS A 179 5.43 -0.97 -13.22
C HIS A 179 5.98 0.45 -13.41
N PHE A 180 7.29 0.59 -13.63
CA PHE A 180 7.95 1.88 -13.79
C PHE A 180 7.33 2.76 -14.90
N PRO A 181 7.02 2.26 -16.11
CA PRO A 181 6.38 3.09 -17.13
C PRO A 181 4.97 3.57 -16.73
N LYS A 182 4.23 2.76 -15.97
CA LYS A 182 2.88 3.12 -15.51
C LYS A 182 2.92 4.25 -14.48
N ILE A 183 3.94 4.25 -13.64
CA ILE A 183 4.18 5.32 -12.67
C ILE A 183 4.53 6.62 -13.40
N LEU A 184 5.41 6.56 -14.41
CA LEU A 184 5.75 7.74 -15.21
C LEU A 184 4.53 8.33 -15.92
N ALA A 185 3.70 7.47 -16.53
CA ALA A 185 2.44 7.88 -17.13
C ALA A 185 1.48 8.51 -16.10
N TYR A 186 1.36 7.92 -14.91
CA TYR A 186 0.54 8.48 -13.83
C TYR A 186 1.02 9.87 -13.38
N LEU A 187 2.33 10.08 -13.32
CA LEU A 187 2.93 11.38 -12.98
C LEU A 187 2.85 12.40 -14.12
N GLY A 188 2.31 12.05 -15.29
CA GLY A 188 2.29 12.95 -16.46
C GLY A 188 3.68 13.19 -17.05
N LEU A 189 4.65 12.32 -16.78
CA LEU A 189 6.04 12.40 -17.24
C LEU A 189 6.33 11.45 -18.42
N SER A 190 5.28 10.93 -19.05
CA SER A 190 5.35 10.07 -20.23
C SER A 190 4.12 10.30 -21.10
N ASP A 191 4.30 10.27 -22.43
CA ASP A 191 3.22 10.39 -23.42
C ASP A 191 2.28 9.17 -23.49
N ALA A 192 2.44 8.19 -22.60
CA ALA A 192 1.58 7.01 -22.54
C ALA A 192 0.23 7.34 -21.87
N PRO A 193 -0.92 6.89 -22.41
CA PRO A 193 -2.23 7.20 -21.84
C PRO A 193 -2.34 6.66 -20.39
N PRO A 194 -2.95 7.42 -19.47
CA PRO A 194 -3.07 7.00 -18.07
C PRO A 194 -3.87 5.69 -18.00
N ALA A 195 -3.30 4.70 -17.32
CA ALA A 195 -3.93 3.40 -17.14
C ALA A 195 -5.14 3.53 -16.20
N GLY A 196 -6.34 3.49 -16.77
CA GLY A 196 -7.61 3.13 -16.13
C GLY A 196 -7.74 3.56 -14.68
N SER A 197 -7.94 4.86 -14.44
CA SER A 197 -8.60 5.27 -13.21
C SER A 197 -10.02 4.67 -13.27
N LYS A 198 -10.37 3.80 -12.32
CA LYS A 198 -11.77 3.70 -11.95
C LYS A 198 -12.08 5.05 -11.31
N ALA A 199 -12.52 5.99 -12.14
CA ALA A 199 -13.02 7.27 -11.71
C ALA A 199 -14.02 7.01 -10.57
N ALA A 200 -13.69 7.50 -9.38
CA ALA A 200 -14.68 7.71 -8.36
C ALA A 200 -15.76 8.59 -8.99
N SER A 201 -16.96 8.03 -9.11
CA SER A 201 -18.19 8.75 -9.41
C SER A 201 -18.34 9.91 -8.42
N ALA A 202 -17.94 11.10 -8.83
CA ALA A 202 -18.36 12.35 -8.24
C ALA A 202 -19.09 13.13 -9.34
N ALA A 203 -20.41 13.06 -9.30
CA ALA A 203 -21.29 13.87 -10.14
C ALA A 203 -20.94 15.35 -9.92
N LEU A 204 -20.53 16.04 -10.99
CA LEU A 204 -20.57 17.50 -11.01
C LEU A 204 -22.04 17.94 -11.00
N PRO A 205 -22.45 18.89 -10.13
CA PRO A 205 -23.79 19.46 -10.20
C PRO A 205 -23.92 20.25 -11.51
N ARG A 206 -24.95 19.92 -12.30
CA ARG A 206 -25.34 20.67 -13.49
C ARG A 206 -25.65 22.11 -13.08
N ARG A 207 -24.98 23.08 -13.70
CA ARG A 207 -25.33 24.50 -13.64
C ARG A 207 -26.81 24.65 -14.04
N ALA A 208 -27.60 25.28 -13.18
CA ALA A 208 -28.91 25.77 -13.53
C ALA A 208 -28.77 26.90 -14.57
N THR A 209 -29.29 26.68 -15.77
CA THR A 209 -29.58 27.76 -16.72
C THR A 209 -30.86 28.45 -16.30
N VAL A 210 -30.72 29.71 -15.90
CA VAL A 210 -31.82 30.67 -15.74
C VAL A 210 -32.32 31.02 -17.14
N HIS A 211 -33.60 30.80 -17.40
CA HIS A 211 -34.27 31.33 -18.59
C HIS A 211 -34.92 32.67 -18.24
N HIS A 212 -34.53 33.71 -18.99
CA HIS A 212 -35.36 34.88 -19.25
C HIS A 212 -36.16 34.64 -20.51
#